data_AF-A0A7X6L7A1-F1
#
_entry.id   AF-A0A7X6L7A1-F1
#
_cell.length_a   1.000
_cell.length_b   1.000
_cell.length_c   1.000
_cell.angle_alpha   90.00
_cell.angle_beta   90.00
_cell.angle_gamma   90.00
#
_symmetry.space_group_name_H-M   'P 1'
#
loop_
_entity.id
_entity.type
_entity.pdbx_description
1 polymer ?
#
loop_
_entity_poly.entity_id
_entity_poly.type
_entity_poly.pdbx_seq_one_letter_code
_entity_poly.pdbx_strand_id
1 'polypeptide(L)'
;MTTPAHDDRLRRVMKADSKTLGYFKEGASLEKALALSITDIIHKTTADRLRLGERFIDVANTMRRARIRDWRSTIGRYYYGMYHGMRAVSFFAHSGDDFEAHNQLFKSIPKDFPSKELRANELKDARLRRNEADYDPYPIDDKYFQGVVRSLDPVANDFVSACRSYLASKGCGFL
;
A
#
# COMPACT_ATOMS: atom_id res chain seq x y z
N MET A 1 -11.10 -21.71 -2.99
CA MET A 1 -11.61 -21.91 -4.38
C MET A 1 -11.71 -23.40 -4.63
N THR A 2 -12.80 -23.87 -5.25
CA THR A 2 -12.91 -25.27 -5.68
C THR A 2 -12.05 -25.52 -6.91
N THR A 3 -11.27 -26.59 -6.87
CA THR A 3 -10.48 -27.08 -8.00
C THR A 3 -11.42 -27.39 -9.18
N PRO A 4 -11.31 -26.71 -10.34
CA PRO A 4 -12.17 -27.01 -11.48
C PRO A 4 -11.97 -28.44 -11.96
N ALA A 5 -13.05 -29.07 -12.45
CA ALA A 5 -13.00 -30.41 -13.02
C ALA A 5 -11.96 -30.50 -14.15
N HIS A 6 -11.39 -31.68 -14.36
CA HIS A 6 -10.33 -31.90 -15.35
C HIS A 6 -10.72 -31.42 -16.75
N ASP A 7 -11.92 -31.76 -17.21
CA ASP A 7 -12.40 -31.41 -18.56
C ASP A 7 -12.62 -29.91 -18.73
N ASP A 8 -12.99 -29.19 -17.66
CA ASP A 8 -13.12 -27.73 -17.69
C ASP A 8 -11.75 -27.06 -17.89
N ARG A 9 -10.69 -27.61 -17.30
CA ARG A 9 -9.32 -27.11 -17.48
C ARG A 9 -8.86 -27.30 -18.92
N LEU A 10 -9.06 -28.49 -19.48
CA LEU A 10 -8.73 -28.78 -20.88
C LEU A 10 -9.51 -27.90 -21.84
N ARG A 11 -10.81 -27.70 -21.60
CA ARG A 11 -11.66 -26.80 -22.39
C ARG A 11 -11.15 -25.36 -22.34
N ARG A 12 -10.66 -24.88 -21.19
CA ARG A 12 -10.08 -23.54 -21.05
C ARG A 12 -8.82 -23.36 -21.89
N VAL A 13 -7.93 -24.36 -21.90
CA VAL A 13 -6.72 -24.36 -22.74
C VAL A 13 -7.08 -24.41 -24.22
N MET A 14 -8.01 -25.28 -24.61
CA MET A 14 -8.46 -25.42 -26.00
C MET A 14 -9.05 -24.12 -26.58
N LYS A 15 -9.72 -23.31 -25.76
CA LYS A 15 -10.34 -22.03 -26.19
C LYS A 15 -9.46 -20.80 -26.04
N ALA A 16 -8.29 -20.92 -25.39
CA ALA A 16 -7.41 -19.79 -25.15
C ALA A 16 -6.66 -19.38 -26.43
N ASP A 17 -6.47 -18.08 -26.62
CA ASP A 17 -5.57 -17.58 -27.65
C ASP A 17 -4.10 -17.72 -27.22
N SER A 18 -3.17 -17.48 -28.15
CA SER A 18 -1.73 -17.60 -27.89
C SER A 18 -1.26 -16.71 -26.73
N LYS A 19 -1.86 -15.53 -26.56
CA LYS A 19 -1.48 -14.58 -25.50
C LYS A 19 -1.89 -15.11 -24.12
N THR A 20 -3.11 -15.61 -24.01
CA THR A 20 -3.66 -16.22 -22.80
C THR A 20 -2.87 -17.47 -22.39
N LEU A 21 -2.52 -18.33 -23.34
CA LEU A 21 -1.63 -19.47 -23.08
C LEU A 21 -0.24 -19.03 -22.61
N GLY A 22 0.27 -17.91 -23.14
CA GLY A 22 1.48 -17.25 -22.65
C GLY A 22 1.39 -16.91 -21.16
N TYR A 23 0.30 -16.28 -20.72
CA TYR A 23 0.09 -15.96 -19.29
C TYR A 23 -0.02 -17.20 -18.40
N PHE A 24 -0.64 -18.29 -18.87
CA PHE A 24 -0.66 -19.54 -18.10
C PHE A 24 0.74 -20.12 -17.92
N LYS A 25 1.54 -20.12 -19.00
CA LYS A 25 2.93 -20.57 -18.96
C LYS A 25 3.78 -19.70 -18.04
N GLU A 26 3.59 -18.38 -18.09
CA GLU A 26 4.27 -17.43 -17.22
C GLU A 26 3.90 -17.67 -15.74
N GLY A 27 2.62 -17.81 -15.42
CA GLY A 27 2.17 -18.14 -14.06
C GLY A 27 2.80 -19.43 -13.53
N ALA A 28 2.78 -20.51 -14.32
CA ALA A 28 3.42 -21.77 -13.95
C ALA A 28 4.95 -21.63 -13.79
N SER A 29 5.58 -20.79 -14.62
CA SER A 29 7.00 -20.48 -14.53
C SER A 29 7.33 -19.70 -13.25
N LEU A 30 6.50 -18.74 -12.85
CA LEU A 30 6.68 -17.95 -11.62
C LEU A 30 6.60 -18.85 -10.39
N GLU A 31 5.58 -19.72 -10.30
CA GLU A 31 5.44 -20.63 -9.16
C GLU A 31 6.64 -21.57 -9.05
N LYS A 32 7.10 -22.11 -10.19
CA LYS A 32 8.28 -22.97 -10.24
C LYS A 32 9.57 -22.23 -9.86
N ALA A 33 9.78 -21.03 -10.39
CA ALA A 33 11.01 -20.27 -10.19
C ALA A 33 11.15 -19.76 -8.75
N LEU A 34 10.03 -19.36 -8.14
CA LEU A 34 10.01 -18.84 -6.77
C LEU A 34 9.76 -19.93 -5.72
N ALA A 35 9.40 -21.15 -6.13
CA ALA A 35 8.96 -22.23 -5.24
C ALA A 35 7.83 -21.79 -4.29
N LEU A 36 6.92 -20.97 -4.80
CA LEU A 36 5.79 -20.38 -4.06
C LEU A 36 4.53 -20.48 -4.92
N SER A 37 3.36 -20.64 -4.30
CA SER A 37 2.10 -20.50 -5.02
C SER A 37 1.88 -19.03 -5.45
N ILE A 38 1.05 -18.78 -6.47
CA ILE A 38 0.65 -17.40 -6.84
C ILE A 38 0.06 -16.66 -5.63
N THR A 39 -0.71 -17.35 -4.79
CA THR A 39 -1.25 -16.78 -3.54
C THR A 39 -0.14 -16.31 -2.60
N ASP A 40 0.89 -17.14 -2.39
CA ASP A 40 2.02 -16.78 -1.53
C ASP A 40 2.86 -15.66 -2.14
N ILE A 41 3.00 -15.62 -3.46
CA ILE A 41 3.67 -14.52 -4.17
C ILE A 41 2.91 -13.20 -3.94
N ILE A 42 1.57 -13.22 -3.99
CA ILE A 42 0.73 -12.06 -3.67
C ILE A 42 0.92 -11.64 -2.21
N HIS A 43 0.90 -12.58 -1.26
CA HIS A 43 1.11 -12.29 0.17
C HIS A 43 2.50 -11.70 0.42
N LYS A 44 3.55 -12.26 -0.19
CA LYS A 44 4.92 -11.77 -0.10
C LYS A 44 5.05 -10.36 -0.66
N THR A 45 4.51 -10.11 -1.86
CA THR A 45 4.53 -8.80 -2.50
C THR A 45 3.75 -7.75 -1.68
N THR A 46 2.63 -8.15 -1.09
CA THR A 46 1.86 -7.33 -0.14
C THR A 46 2.72 -6.92 1.05
N ALA A 47 3.35 -7.90 1.70
CA ALA A 47 4.18 -7.66 2.89
C ALA A 47 5.39 -6.78 2.57
N ASP A 48 6.06 -6.99 1.44
CA ASP A 48 7.21 -6.17 1.02
C ASP A 48 6.79 -4.71 0.78
N ARG A 49 5.59 -4.49 0.23
CA ARG A 49 5.03 -3.14 0.05
C ARG A 49 4.64 -2.49 1.38
N LEU A 50 4.07 -3.24 2.32
CA LEU A 50 3.79 -2.73 3.67
C LEU A 50 5.09 -2.33 4.38
N ARG A 51 6.13 -3.17 4.32
CA ARG A 51 7.46 -2.89 4.89
C ARG A 51 8.07 -1.61 4.34
N LEU A 52 7.86 -1.32 3.06
CA LEU A 52 8.27 -0.04 2.48
C LEU A 52 7.53 1.14 3.14
N GLY A 53 6.23 1.02 3.36
CA GLY A 53 5.44 2.01 4.10
C GLY A 53 5.95 2.22 5.53
N GLU A 54 6.24 1.14 6.25
CA GLU A 54 6.78 1.20 7.61
C GLU A 54 8.15 1.88 7.66
N ARG A 55 9.03 1.58 6.72
CA ARG A 55 10.32 2.27 6.61
C ARG A 55 10.15 3.78 6.42
N PHE A 56 9.15 4.22 5.66
CA PHE A 56 8.88 5.66 5.53
C PHE A 56 8.41 6.27 6.85
N ILE A 57 7.59 5.57 7.64
CA ILE A 57 7.20 6.00 8.99
C ILE A 57 8.41 6.10 9.90
N ASP A 58 9.29 5.10 9.91
CA ASP A 58 10.52 5.10 10.72
C ASP A 58 11.46 6.26 10.38
N VAL A 59 11.62 6.52 9.08
CA VAL A 59 12.40 7.66 8.59
C VAL A 59 11.75 8.97 9.02
N ALA A 60 10.44 9.15 8.85
CA ALA A 60 9.72 10.35 9.27
C ALA A 60 9.89 10.61 10.77
N ASN A 61 9.71 9.57 11.59
CA ASN A 61 9.88 9.60 13.03
C ASN A 61 11.31 10.00 13.43
N THR A 62 12.32 9.52 12.69
CA THR A 62 13.72 9.86 12.89
C THR A 62 14.01 11.31 12.51
N MET A 63 13.55 11.77 11.34
CA MET A 63 13.71 13.14 10.87
C MET A 63 13.07 14.16 11.82
N ARG A 64 11.89 13.83 12.36
CA ARG A 64 11.19 14.66 13.34
C ARG A 64 12.02 14.91 14.61
N ARG A 65 12.79 13.92 15.05
CA ARG A 65 13.64 13.99 16.24
C ARG A 65 15.03 14.53 15.97
N ALA A 66 15.41 14.73 14.71
CA ALA A 66 16.73 15.21 14.34
C ALA A 66 16.99 16.62 14.87
N ARG A 67 18.27 16.94 15.06
CA ARG A 67 18.72 18.26 15.52
C ARG A 67 18.44 19.34 14.46
N ILE A 68 18.77 19.04 13.20
CA ILE A 68 18.37 19.85 12.05
C ILE A 68 17.08 19.26 11.52
N ARG A 69 16.00 20.04 11.55
CA ARG A 69 14.66 19.55 11.26
C ARG A 69 14.24 20.00 9.88
N ASP A 70 13.94 19.01 9.05
CA ASP A 70 13.29 19.23 7.76
C ASP A 70 11.84 18.77 7.88
N TRP A 71 10.97 19.72 8.23
CA TRP A 71 9.55 19.45 8.44
C TRP A 71 8.84 19.06 7.15
N ARG A 72 9.22 19.68 6.02
CA ARG A 72 8.60 19.44 4.72
C ARG A 72 8.85 18.00 4.27
N SER A 73 10.11 17.57 4.29
CA SER A 73 10.45 16.17 3.99
C SER A 73 9.81 15.19 4.99
N THR A 74 9.72 15.58 6.28
CA THR A 74 9.05 14.75 7.30
C THR A 74 7.58 14.48 6.94
N ILE A 75 6.83 15.51 6.49
CA ILE A 75 5.43 15.37 6.03
C ILE A 75 5.35 14.43 4.84
N GLY A 76 6.25 14.60 3.86
CA GLY A 76 6.33 13.71 2.71
C GLY A 76 6.53 12.25 3.12
N ARG A 77 7.43 11.98 4.06
CA ARG A 77 7.69 10.62 4.57
C ARG A 77 6.49 10.02 5.29
N TYR A 78 5.79 10.77 6.15
CA TYR A 78 4.54 10.29 6.74
C TYR A 78 3.49 9.93 5.69
N TYR A 79 3.29 10.81 4.69
CA TYR A 79 2.36 10.56 3.60
C TYR A 79 2.73 9.29 2.81
N TYR A 80 4.00 9.12 2.42
CA TYR A 80 4.44 7.94 1.68
C TYR A 80 4.29 6.65 2.51
N GLY A 81 4.47 6.73 3.83
CA GLY A 81 4.17 5.63 4.74
C GLY A 81 2.71 5.18 4.66
N MET A 82 1.78 6.13 4.81
CA MET A 82 0.33 5.88 4.70
C MET A 82 -0.06 5.37 3.30
N TYR A 83 0.50 5.98 2.25
CA TYR A 83 0.27 5.62 0.86
C TYR A 83 0.69 4.18 0.56
N HIS A 84 1.92 3.78 0.93
CA HIS A 84 2.37 2.40 0.69
C HIS A 84 1.65 1.38 1.58
N GLY A 85 1.30 1.76 2.82
CA GLY A 85 0.44 0.93 3.68
C GLY A 85 -0.92 0.64 3.03
N MET A 86 -1.61 1.67 2.52
CA MET A 86 -2.89 1.46 1.86
C MET A 86 -2.77 0.76 0.50
N ARG A 87 -1.71 1.01 -0.28
CA ARG A 87 -1.45 0.23 -1.51
C ARG A 87 -1.25 -1.25 -1.22
N ALA A 88 -0.58 -1.60 -0.13
CA ALA A 88 -0.45 -3.00 0.28
C ALA A 88 -1.83 -3.62 0.60
N VAL A 89 -2.66 -2.91 1.36
CA VAL A 89 -4.04 -3.32 1.66
C VAL A 89 -4.87 -3.49 0.39
N SER A 90 -4.86 -2.53 -0.52
CA SER A 90 -5.60 -2.61 -1.79
C SER A 90 -5.09 -3.76 -2.67
N PHE A 91 -3.77 -3.90 -2.84
CA PHE A 91 -3.18 -4.99 -3.62
C PHE A 91 -3.63 -6.36 -3.12
N PHE A 92 -3.64 -6.56 -1.80
CA PHE A 92 -4.11 -7.79 -1.19
C PHE A 92 -5.60 -8.03 -1.43
N ALA A 93 -6.43 -7.03 -1.14
CA ALA A 93 -7.89 -7.15 -1.24
C ALA A 93 -8.39 -7.36 -2.67
N HIS A 94 -7.68 -6.80 -3.65
CA HIS A 94 -8.03 -6.88 -5.08
C HIS A 94 -7.15 -7.86 -5.86
N SER A 95 -6.35 -8.68 -5.16
CA SER A 95 -5.52 -9.75 -5.74
C SER A 95 -4.60 -9.29 -6.88
N GLY A 96 -4.03 -8.08 -6.80
CA GLY A 96 -3.06 -7.59 -7.78
C GLY A 96 -3.13 -6.11 -8.16
N ASP A 97 -4.28 -5.45 -7.98
CA ASP A 97 -4.42 -4.01 -8.24
C ASP A 97 -4.11 -3.19 -6.98
N ASP A 98 -3.05 -2.39 -7.03
CA ASP A 98 -2.63 -1.57 -5.90
C ASP A 98 -3.06 -0.11 -5.97
N PHE A 99 -3.79 0.30 -7.02
CA PHE A 99 -4.34 1.65 -7.18
C PHE A 99 -3.30 2.75 -7.00
N GLU A 100 -2.19 2.67 -7.74
CA GLU A 100 -1.04 3.56 -7.60
C GLU A 100 -1.34 5.05 -7.71
N ALA A 101 -2.40 5.44 -8.43
CA ALA A 101 -2.78 6.83 -8.58
C ALA A 101 -3.13 7.47 -7.22
N HIS A 102 -2.35 8.47 -6.80
CA HIS A 102 -2.53 9.18 -5.52
C HIS A 102 -3.94 9.78 -5.31
N ASN A 103 -4.69 10.02 -6.39
CA ASN A 103 -6.06 10.53 -6.36
C ASN A 103 -7.15 9.47 -6.47
N GLN A 104 -6.80 8.18 -6.56
CA GLN A 104 -7.76 7.09 -6.56
C GLN A 104 -7.59 6.16 -5.36
N LEU A 105 -6.40 6.06 -4.76
CA LEU A 105 -6.12 5.11 -3.68
C LEU A 105 -7.10 5.18 -2.48
N PHE A 106 -7.57 6.36 -2.10
CA PHE A 106 -8.54 6.48 -1.00
C PHE A 106 -9.92 5.87 -1.33
N LYS A 107 -10.20 5.58 -2.61
CA LYS A 107 -11.44 4.93 -3.07
C LYS A 107 -11.34 3.41 -3.10
N SER A 108 -10.12 2.86 -3.14
CA SER A 108 -9.87 1.42 -3.22
C SER A 108 -9.82 0.73 -1.86
N ILE A 109 -9.95 1.48 -0.77
CA ILE A 109 -9.99 0.95 0.60
C ILE A 109 -11.12 -0.11 0.69
N PRO A 110 -10.79 -1.35 1.13
CA PRO A 110 -11.78 -2.42 1.24
C PRO A 110 -12.99 -2.02 2.09
N LYS A 111 -14.18 -2.53 1.74
CA LYS A 111 -15.44 -2.21 2.44
C LYS A 111 -15.42 -2.62 3.92
N ASP A 112 -14.65 -3.63 4.25
CA ASP A 112 -14.50 -4.19 5.59
C ASP A 112 -13.23 -3.71 6.31
N PHE A 113 -12.55 -2.68 5.77
CA PHE A 113 -11.44 -2.04 6.45
C PHE A 113 -11.97 -1.22 7.65
N PRO A 114 -11.37 -1.34 8.86
CA PRO A 114 -11.82 -0.59 10.02
C PRO A 114 -11.81 0.92 9.81
N SER A 115 -12.92 1.58 10.11
CA SER A 115 -13.09 3.03 9.97
C SER A 115 -12.76 3.55 8.56
N LYS A 116 -13.16 2.81 7.51
CA LYS A 116 -12.86 3.09 6.10
C LYS A 116 -12.98 4.56 5.73
N GLU A 117 -14.08 5.22 6.07
CA GLU A 117 -14.35 6.61 5.69
C GLU A 117 -13.36 7.57 6.36
N LEU A 118 -13.04 7.33 7.63
CA LEU A 118 -12.01 8.08 8.35
C LEU A 118 -10.65 7.92 7.67
N ARG A 119 -10.25 6.68 7.36
CA ARG A 119 -8.96 6.39 6.70
C ARG A 119 -8.88 7.00 5.31
N ALA A 120 -9.97 7.00 4.55
CA ALA A 120 -10.03 7.66 3.26
C ALA A 120 -9.73 9.17 3.39
N ASN A 121 -10.33 9.82 4.38
CA ASN A 121 -10.11 11.24 4.66
C ASN A 121 -8.70 11.52 5.15
N GLU A 122 -8.18 10.74 6.10
CA GLU A 122 -6.80 10.87 6.59
C GLU A 122 -5.77 10.77 5.45
N LEU A 123 -5.93 9.80 4.55
CA LEU A 123 -5.03 9.63 3.41
C LEU A 123 -5.14 10.79 2.40
N LYS A 124 -6.37 11.29 2.17
CA LYS A 124 -6.62 12.45 1.31
C LYS A 124 -5.98 13.72 1.90
N ASP A 125 -6.17 13.96 3.19
CA ASP A 125 -5.66 15.14 3.88
C ASP A 125 -4.13 15.10 3.96
N ALA A 126 -3.54 13.95 4.29
CA ALA A 126 -2.09 13.76 4.27
C ALA A 126 -1.49 14.05 2.89
N ARG A 127 -2.18 13.67 1.79
CA ARG A 127 -1.75 14.02 0.43
C ARG A 127 -1.75 15.53 0.21
N LEU A 128 -2.80 16.23 0.65
CA LEU A 128 -2.87 17.69 0.52
C LEU A 128 -1.75 18.38 1.29
N ARG A 129 -1.49 17.93 2.54
CA ARG A 129 -0.37 18.43 3.36
C ARG A 129 0.99 18.18 2.72
N ARG A 130 1.20 17.00 2.14
CA ARG A 130 2.42 16.70 1.39
C ARG A 130 2.53 17.58 0.15
N ASN A 131 1.46 17.81 -0.61
CA ASN A 131 1.51 18.68 -1.78
C ASN A 131 1.88 20.12 -1.40
N GLU A 132 1.30 20.63 -0.33
CA GLU A 132 1.66 21.93 0.24
C GLU A 132 3.15 21.97 0.65
N ALA A 133 3.62 20.94 1.36
CA ALA A 133 5.02 20.81 1.76
C ALA A 133 6.01 20.55 0.60
N ASP A 134 5.59 19.99 -0.52
CA ASP A 134 6.50 19.71 -1.64
C ASP A 134 6.52 20.87 -2.64
N TYR A 135 5.38 21.49 -2.90
CA TYR A 135 5.20 22.37 -4.06
C TYR A 135 4.99 23.84 -3.74
N ASP A 136 4.66 24.22 -2.50
CA ASP A 136 4.49 25.64 -2.15
C ASP A 136 5.86 26.34 -2.14
N PRO A 137 6.12 27.29 -3.07
CA PRO A 137 7.37 28.04 -3.10
C PRO A 137 7.43 29.16 -2.06
N TYR A 138 6.31 29.55 -1.46
CA TYR A 138 6.20 30.68 -0.54
C TYR A 138 5.43 30.32 0.75
N PRO A 139 5.95 29.38 1.55
CA PRO A 139 5.28 29.00 2.80
C PRO A 139 5.25 30.18 3.78
N ILE A 140 4.18 30.26 4.58
CA ILE A 140 3.98 31.30 5.60
C ILE A 140 5.18 31.35 6.55
N ASP A 141 5.53 30.21 7.16
CA ASP A 141 6.76 29.99 7.91
C ASP A 141 7.03 28.49 8.13
N ASP A 142 8.21 28.14 8.64
CA ASP A 142 8.56 26.75 8.99
C ASP A 142 7.78 26.20 10.20
N LYS A 143 7.25 27.08 11.07
CA LYS A 143 6.48 26.67 12.25
C LYS A 143 5.13 26.09 11.86
N TYR A 144 4.56 26.55 10.75
CA TYR A 144 3.37 25.97 10.15
C TYR A 144 3.57 24.47 9.88
N PHE A 145 4.64 24.09 9.17
CA PHE A 145 4.92 22.69 8.88
C PHE A 145 5.27 21.88 10.13
N GLN A 146 5.89 22.50 11.13
CA GLN A 146 6.04 21.85 12.44
C GLN A 146 4.68 21.48 13.05
N GLY A 147 3.69 22.38 12.98
CA GLY A 147 2.32 22.11 13.40
C GLY A 147 1.68 20.96 12.64
N VAL A 148 1.85 20.96 11.31
CA VAL A 148 1.37 19.85 10.45
C VAL A 148 2.00 18.52 10.85
N VAL A 149 3.33 18.47 11.03
CA VAL A 149 4.05 17.27 11.50
C VAL A 149 3.51 16.77 12.84
N ARG A 150 3.24 17.67 13.80
CA ARG A 150 2.67 17.29 15.11
C ARG A 150 1.30 16.66 14.98
N SER A 151 0.45 17.15 14.08
CA SER A 151 -0.87 16.56 13.83
C SER A 151 -0.81 15.25 13.05
N LEU A 152 0.13 15.14 12.09
CA LEU A 152 0.20 14.01 11.18
C LEU A 152 0.89 12.79 11.80
N ASP A 153 1.85 12.99 12.73
CA ASP A 153 2.58 11.91 13.40
C ASP A 153 1.68 10.81 14.00
N PRO A 154 0.77 11.10 14.94
CA PRO A 154 -0.06 10.05 15.53
C PRO A 154 -0.96 9.37 14.49
N VAL A 155 -1.49 10.15 13.54
CA VAL A 155 -2.37 9.65 12.48
C VAL A 155 -1.62 8.69 11.56
N ALA A 156 -0.43 9.06 11.08
CA ALA A 156 0.33 8.26 10.14
C ALA A 156 0.84 6.94 10.75
N ASN A 157 1.29 6.98 12.01
CA ASN A 157 1.72 5.77 12.72
C ASN A 157 0.53 4.81 12.95
N ASP A 158 -0.59 5.33 13.45
CA ASP A 158 -1.81 4.55 13.66
C ASP A 158 -2.37 3.99 12.34
N PHE A 159 -2.34 4.78 11.27
CA PHE A 159 -2.80 4.36 9.95
C PHE A 159 -2.02 3.15 9.40
N VAL A 160 -0.69 3.19 9.45
CA VAL A 160 0.15 2.08 8.95
C VAL A 160 0.02 0.86 9.87
N SER A 161 -0.10 1.07 11.18
CA SER A 161 -0.41 0.00 12.14
C SER A 161 -1.75 -0.69 11.85
N ALA A 162 -2.78 0.09 11.50
CA ALA A 162 -4.08 -0.43 11.09
C ALA A 162 -4.00 -1.22 9.79
N CYS A 163 -3.17 -0.79 8.82
CA CYS A 163 -2.92 -1.55 7.59
C CYS A 163 -2.28 -2.92 7.89
N ARG A 164 -1.26 -2.96 8.75
CA ARG A 164 -0.64 -4.22 9.21
C ARG A 164 -1.67 -5.12 9.89
N SER A 165 -2.41 -4.58 10.84
CA SER A 165 -3.39 -5.34 11.62
C SER A 165 -4.50 -5.92 10.73
N TYR A 166 -4.99 -5.13 9.77
CA TYR A 166 -5.97 -5.59 8.79
C TYR A 166 -5.40 -6.75 7.97
N LEU A 167 -4.22 -6.58 7.35
CA LEU A 167 -3.60 -7.63 6.53
C LEU A 167 -3.36 -8.92 7.33
N ALA A 168 -2.95 -8.80 8.61
CA ALA A 168 -2.78 -9.94 9.50
C ALA A 168 -4.10 -10.66 9.75
N SER A 169 -5.17 -9.92 10.06
CA SER A 169 -6.51 -10.49 10.24
C SER A 169 -7.09 -11.13 8.97
N LYS A 170 -6.61 -10.72 7.79
CA LYS A 170 -6.98 -11.32 6.50
C LYS A 170 -6.12 -12.52 6.10
N GLY A 171 -5.13 -12.88 6.91
CA GLY A 171 -4.30 -14.07 6.69
C GLY A 171 -3.12 -13.85 5.73
N CYS A 172 -2.62 -12.61 5.59
CA CYS A 172 -1.39 -12.37 4.85
C CYS A 172 -0.20 -13.06 5.54
N GLY A 173 0.26 -14.19 4.99
CA GLY A 173 1.20 -15.11 5.63
C GLY A 173 2.67 -14.66 5.71
N PHE A 174 3.00 -13.46 5.23
CA PHE A 174 4.39 -12.98 5.10
C PHE A 174 4.66 -11.66 5.84
N LEU A 175 3.78 -11.22 6.74
CA LEU A 175 3.91 -9.94 7.47
C LEU A 175 5.06 -9.91 8.48
#